data_AF-A0A0M8MPE0-F1
#
_entry.id   AF-A0A0M8MPE0-F1
#
_cell.length_a   1.000
_cell.length_b   1.000
_cell.length_c   1.000
_cell.angle_alpha   90.00
_cell.angle_beta   90.00
_cell.angle_gamma   90.00
#
_symmetry.space_group_name_H-M   'P 1'
#
loop_
_entity.id
_entity.type
_entity.pdbx_description
1 polymer ?
#
loop_
_entity_poly.entity_id
_entity_poly.type
_entity_poly.pdbx_seq_one_letter_code
_entity_poly.pdbx_strand_id
1 'polypeptide(L)'
;MFCAISGEAPKEPVVSKKSGHLYEKRLIEQYVAEHGKDPVTGEPLTEDDLIPLQSCTYARPRSLTQPAPRTAFPRPPTHSSVPSLLTALQNEYDAMVFETLALRKQYEAARQDLANALYTNDASMRVIARLMKERDDAREALASVHQSLGLPAQTAEATTTDDVDMDAAADAPHTAFPSDMLAQIDETASRLSSERRARIKRGASDASYPTTESVSSLHETASIPSLHGASSPGITALDVSANGQWLLTGGKDKHVLVIDRESEKVLSTLKGHTKPVTAVAFSGRSNPLVGHEAADAAPAPAYAVSASADKTVRVWRHEAEGTFRLAHTWKSHTAEVTGVDVHPTDALVGSASRDGSWALHSLETGERLLHVTQPSTSDDEAGYEYESFAFHPDGQLAATGTADGVIRVWDIKQGRQSALFRTDAGRVHALHFSQNGYLLAAASDQAAEVQIWDLRKLALARRVEAASAPAQVRFDPTAQFLAVVGAAVRVYGGKTLTLCATMDVGDARMTSVQWSPRDGALLVAGMDRTVHMYTP
;
A
#
# COMPACT_ATOMS: atom_id res chain seq x y z
N MET A 1 55.81 11.90 -18.65
CA MET A 1 54.70 11.25 -19.38
C MET A 1 53.72 10.76 -18.34
N PHE A 2 52.84 11.64 -17.88
CA PHE A 2 51.81 11.31 -16.90
C PHE A 2 50.45 11.34 -17.60
N CYS A 3 49.54 10.48 -17.17
CA CYS A 3 48.16 10.46 -17.57
C CYS A 3 47.50 11.76 -17.10
N ALA A 4 46.82 12.46 -17.99
CA ALA A 4 46.15 13.72 -17.64
C ALA A 4 44.92 13.55 -16.73
N ILE A 5 44.41 12.32 -16.55
CA ILE A 5 43.30 12.01 -15.63
C ILE A 5 43.81 11.67 -14.23
N SER A 6 44.76 10.73 -14.11
CA SER A 6 45.22 10.23 -12.81
C SER A 6 46.48 10.91 -12.27
N GLY A 7 47.21 11.66 -13.10
CA GLY A 7 48.52 12.21 -12.74
C GLY A 7 49.63 11.15 -12.60
N GLU A 8 49.32 9.86 -12.79
CA GLU A 8 50.26 8.75 -12.71
C GLU A 8 50.85 8.38 -14.08
N ALA A 9 51.95 7.63 -14.11
CA ALA A 9 52.52 7.14 -15.37
C ALA A 9 51.60 6.06 -15.99
N PRO A 10 51.10 6.25 -17.22
CA PRO A 10 50.16 5.30 -17.84
C PRO A 10 50.86 3.96 -18.17
N LYS A 11 50.16 2.85 -17.94
CA LYS A 11 50.59 1.49 -18.30
C LYS A 11 50.27 1.19 -19.77
N GLU A 12 49.10 1.66 -20.24
CA GLU A 12 48.68 1.61 -21.64
C GLU A 12 48.43 3.04 -22.14
N PRO A 13 49.48 3.72 -22.64
CA PRO A 13 49.37 5.09 -23.10
C PRO A 13 48.58 5.19 -24.40
N VAL A 14 47.50 5.97 -24.37
CA VAL A 14 46.75 6.40 -25.54
C VAL A 14 46.78 7.92 -25.65
N VAL A 15 46.87 8.43 -26.86
CA VAL A 15 46.82 9.87 -27.13
C VAL A 15 45.55 10.21 -27.89
N SER A 16 44.85 11.24 -27.45
CA SER A 16 43.71 11.80 -28.18
C SER A 16 44.21 12.55 -29.41
N LYS A 17 43.66 12.25 -30.60
CA LYS A 17 43.99 12.96 -31.86
C LYS A 17 43.69 14.46 -31.79
N LYS A 18 42.68 14.85 -31.02
CA LYS A 18 42.15 16.21 -30.97
C LYS A 18 42.91 17.07 -29.97
N SER A 19 43.10 16.58 -28.76
CA SER A 19 43.76 17.34 -27.69
C SER A 19 45.26 17.12 -27.62
N GLY A 20 45.78 16.03 -28.22
CA GLY A 20 47.19 15.66 -28.12
C GLY A 20 47.61 15.25 -26.69
N HIS A 21 46.67 15.11 -25.76
CA HIS A 21 46.94 14.71 -24.39
C HIS A 21 47.13 13.20 -24.25
N LEU A 22 47.97 12.84 -23.29
CA LEU A 22 48.30 11.46 -22.95
C LEU A 22 47.36 10.96 -21.85
N TYR A 23 46.69 9.85 -22.11
CA TYR A 23 45.77 9.20 -21.20
C TYR A 23 46.16 7.74 -20.95
N GLU A 24 45.70 7.19 -19.84
CA GLU A 24 45.64 5.74 -19.61
C GLU A 24 44.39 5.20 -20.30
N LYS A 25 44.56 4.17 -21.13
CA LYS A 25 43.49 3.60 -21.95
C LYS A 25 42.21 3.31 -21.19
N ARG A 26 42.31 2.57 -20.08
CA ARG A 26 41.15 2.20 -19.24
C ARG A 26 40.36 3.42 -18.75
N LEU A 27 41.05 4.47 -18.34
CA LEU A 27 40.43 5.64 -17.72
C LEU A 27 39.73 6.50 -18.77
N ILE A 28 40.34 6.68 -19.94
CA ILE A 28 39.72 7.48 -21.00
C ILE A 28 38.57 6.75 -21.69
N GLU A 29 38.65 5.42 -21.87
CA GLU A 29 37.53 4.64 -22.42
C GLU A 29 36.31 4.69 -21.50
N GLN A 30 36.51 4.55 -20.18
CA GLN A 30 35.43 4.71 -19.21
C GLN A 30 34.83 6.13 -19.26
N TYR A 31 35.67 7.16 -19.29
CA TYR A 31 35.21 8.54 -19.32
C TYR A 31 34.47 8.90 -20.62
N VAL A 32 34.94 8.40 -21.76
CA VAL A 32 34.27 8.59 -23.06
C VAL A 32 32.94 7.85 -23.11
N ALA A 33 32.84 6.64 -22.54
CA ALA A 33 31.58 5.92 -22.45
C ALA A 33 30.54 6.63 -21.58
N GLU A 34 30.97 7.29 -20.49
CA GLU A 34 30.09 8.00 -19.55
C GLU A 34 29.71 9.41 -20.02
N HIS A 35 30.62 10.14 -20.68
CA HIS A 35 30.46 11.57 -20.96
C HIS A 35 30.62 11.99 -22.43
N GLY A 36 31.15 11.12 -23.30
CA GLY A 36 31.32 11.38 -24.74
C GLY A 36 32.22 12.58 -25.10
N LYS A 37 33.06 13.03 -24.17
CA LYS A 37 33.90 14.24 -24.28
C LYS A 37 35.31 13.98 -23.77
N ASP A 38 36.25 14.82 -24.19
CA ASP A 38 37.62 14.85 -23.67
C ASP A 38 37.62 15.47 -22.25
N PRO A 39 38.22 14.82 -21.24
CA PRO A 39 38.21 15.29 -19.85
C PRO A 39 38.96 16.61 -19.61
N VAL A 40 39.87 17.00 -20.52
CA VAL A 40 40.69 18.21 -20.32
C VAL A 40 40.18 19.38 -21.17
N THR A 41 39.80 19.14 -22.41
CA THR A 41 39.35 20.20 -23.34
C THR A 41 37.84 20.31 -23.45
N GLY A 42 37.07 19.30 -23.04
CA GLY A 42 35.61 19.28 -23.13
C GLY A 42 35.05 19.08 -24.55
N GLU A 43 35.91 18.84 -25.53
CA GLU A 43 35.52 18.59 -26.92
C GLU A 43 34.92 17.18 -27.09
N PRO A 44 33.99 16.96 -28.03
CA PRO A 44 33.42 15.63 -28.26
C PRO A 44 34.49 14.66 -28.77
N LEU A 45 34.68 13.56 -28.05
CA LEU A 45 35.70 12.54 -28.31
C LEU A 45 35.04 11.16 -28.42
N THR A 46 35.42 10.39 -29.43
CA THR A 46 34.94 9.01 -29.65
C THR A 46 36.10 8.03 -29.53
N GLU A 47 35.83 6.75 -29.28
CA GLU A 47 36.88 5.72 -29.09
C GLU A 47 37.83 5.61 -30.30
N ASP A 48 37.35 5.86 -31.52
CA ASP A 48 38.13 5.85 -32.76
C ASP A 48 39.16 7.00 -32.87
N ASP A 49 38.98 8.04 -32.05
CA ASP A 49 39.89 9.18 -31.99
C ASP A 49 41.11 8.94 -31.08
N LEU A 50 41.15 7.81 -30.37
CA LEU A 50 42.25 7.42 -29.50
C LEU A 50 43.32 6.65 -30.28
N ILE A 51 44.55 7.17 -30.31
CA ILE A 51 45.70 6.51 -30.93
C ILE A 51 46.49 5.78 -29.83
N PRO A 52 46.59 4.44 -29.88
CA PRO A 52 47.51 3.71 -29.01
C PRO A 52 48.95 3.98 -29.46
N LEU A 53 49.80 4.45 -28.54
CA LEU A 53 51.21 4.65 -28.84
C LEU A 53 51.96 3.31 -28.76
N GLN A 54 52.53 2.85 -29.87
CA GLN A 54 53.27 1.58 -29.98
C GLN A 54 54.65 1.58 -29.30
N SER A 55 54.99 2.64 -28.57
CA SER A 55 56.21 2.70 -27.76
C SER A 55 55.93 2.24 -26.33
N CYS A 56 56.50 1.08 -26.00
CA CYS A 56 56.67 0.54 -24.65
C CYS A 56 55.38 -0.02 -24.00
N THR A 57 54.87 -1.15 -24.49
CA THR A 57 54.17 -2.10 -23.61
C THR A 57 55.13 -2.49 -22.49
N TYR A 58 54.91 -1.95 -21.29
CA TYR A 58 55.64 -2.23 -20.05
C TYR A 58 55.30 -3.64 -19.54
N ALA A 59 55.65 -4.67 -20.30
CA ALA A 59 55.62 -6.05 -19.84
C ALA A 59 57.03 -6.45 -19.39
N ARG A 60 57.18 -7.06 -18.20
CA ARG A 60 58.39 -7.81 -17.87
C ARG A 60 58.64 -8.81 -19.00
N PRO A 61 59.84 -8.87 -19.61
CA PRO A 61 60.10 -9.84 -20.67
C PRO A 61 59.92 -11.25 -20.09
N ARG A 62 58.96 -12.02 -20.65
CA ARG A 62 58.74 -13.43 -20.29
C ARG A 62 59.75 -14.38 -20.96
N SER A 63 60.62 -13.86 -21.83
CA SER A 63 61.62 -14.63 -22.61
C SER A 63 62.89 -13.79 -22.86
N LEU A 64 64.05 -14.45 -22.92
CA LEU A 64 65.38 -13.88 -23.20
C LEU A 64 65.54 -13.28 -24.61
N THR A 65 64.56 -13.44 -25.51
CA THR A 65 64.65 -12.96 -26.90
C THR A 65 63.87 -11.68 -27.20
N GLN A 66 63.30 -11.01 -26.19
CA GLN A 66 62.62 -9.71 -26.38
C GLN A 66 63.55 -8.52 -26.07
N PRO A 67 63.57 -7.46 -26.91
CA PRO A 67 64.34 -6.26 -26.65
C PRO A 67 63.80 -5.49 -25.44
N ALA A 68 64.69 -5.10 -24.52
CA ALA A 68 64.33 -4.39 -23.29
C ALA A 68 63.69 -3.01 -23.57
N PRO A 69 62.65 -2.59 -22.81
CA PRO A 69 62.08 -1.25 -22.95
C PRO A 69 63.12 -0.19 -22.58
N ARG A 70 63.26 0.85 -23.42
CA ARG A 70 64.30 1.90 -23.32
C ARG A 70 64.02 2.97 -22.25
N THR A 71 62.94 2.84 -21.46
CA THR A 71 62.56 3.81 -20.42
C THR A 71 62.17 3.08 -19.13
N ALA A 72 62.94 3.26 -18.06
CA ALA A 72 62.66 2.67 -16.75
C ALA A 72 61.70 3.56 -15.94
N PHE A 73 60.89 2.96 -15.06
CA PHE A 73 60.09 3.67 -14.06
C PHE A 73 60.95 4.70 -13.30
N PRO A 74 60.45 5.91 -12.97
CA PRO A 74 61.00 6.62 -11.83
C PRO A 74 60.82 5.70 -10.63
N ARG A 75 61.92 5.29 -10.02
CA ARG A 75 61.85 4.43 -8.83
C ARG A 75 61.04 5.20 -7.78
N PRO A 76 60.09 4.57 -7.06
CA PRO A 76 59.52 5.21 -5.88
C PRO A 76 60.70 5.67 -5.01
N PRO A 77 60.60 6.84 -4.34
CA PRO A 77 61.71 7.37 -3.56
C PRO A 77 62.11 6.31 -2.53
N THR A 78 63.18 5.58 -2.83
CA THR A 78 63.77 4.66 -1.88
C THR A 78 64.49 5.57 -0.91
N HIS A 79 63.86 5.82 0.24
CA HIS A 79 64.50 6.51 1.36
C HIS A 79 65.66 5.63 1.84
N SER A 80 66.81 5.77 1.17
CA SER A 80 67.97 4.90 1.32
C SER A 80 68.79 5.23 2.57
N SER A 81 68.41 6.28 3.28
CA SER A 81 69.03 6.71 4.53
C SER A 81 67.97 7.04 5.58
N VAL A 82 68.28 6.77 6.85
CA VAL A 82 67.41 7.10 7.99
C VAL A 82 67.02 8.60 8.01
N PRO A 83 67.93 9.56 7.71
CA PRO A 83 67.54 10.98 7.60
C PRO A 83 66.51 11.27 6.50
N SER A 84 66.62 10.60 5.34
CA SER A 84 65.68 10.78 4.24
C SER A 84 64.27 10.22 4.55
N LEU A 85 64.20 9.18 5.39
CA LEU A 85 62.93 8.61 5.83
C LEU A 85 62.27 9.50 6.89
N LEU A 86 63.04 10.01 7.85
CA LEU A 86 62.54 10.91 8.89
C LEU A 86 62.00 12.22 8.31
N THR A 87 62.70 12.81 7.34
CA THR A 87 62.23 14.04 6.65
C THR A 87 60.94 13.82 5.87
N ALA A 88 60.79 12.68 5.21
CA ALA A 88 59.54 12.35 4.51
C ALA A 88 58.37 12.11 5.48
N LEU A 89 58.59 11.34 6.54
CA LEU A 89 57.57 11.13 7.59
C LEU A 89 57.17 12.45 8.25
N GLN A 90 58.12 13.35 8.46
CA GLN A 90 57.83 14.67 9.01
C GLN A 90 57.00 15.51 8.05
N ASN A 91 57.32 15.53 6.75
CA ASN A 91 56.53 16.26 5.76
C ASN A 91 55.09 15.73 5.63
N GLU A 92 54.91 14.41 5.62
CA GLU A 92 53.58 13.79 5.58
C GLU A 92 52.80 14.08 6.87
N TYR A 93 53.47 14.05 8.02
CA TYR A 93 52.86 14.40 9.30
C TYR A 93 52.44 15.87 9.32
N ASP A 94 53.30 16.79 8.88
CA ASP A 94 53.01 18.22 8.83
C ASP A 94 51.83 18.52 7.89
N ALA A 95 51.76 17.86 6.73
CA ALA A 95 50.63 17.97 5.82
C ALA A 95 49.33 17.45 6.44
N MET A 96 49.36 16.29 7.10
CA MET A 96 48.19 15.71 7.78
C MET A 96 47.71 16.59 8.94
N VAL A 97 48.64 17.15 9.73
CA VAL A 97 48.32 18.06 10.83
C VAL A 97 47.70 19.35 10.29
N PHE A 98 48.19 19.87 9.17
CA PHE A 98 47.63 21.05 8.53
C PHE A 98 46.19 20.80 8.03
N GLU A 99 45.96 19.71 7.31
CA GLU A 99 44.64 19.33 6.81
C GLU A 99 43.64 19.10 7.94
N THR A 100 44.06 18.38 8.99
CA THR A 100 43.19 18.14 10.15
C THR A 100 42.83 19.43 10.89
N LEU A 101 43.74 20.40 10.95
CA LEU A 101 43.45 21.72 11.51
C LEU A 101 42.50 22.54 10.62
N ALA A 102 42.67 22.49 9.30
CA ALA A 102 41.77 23.14 8.35
C ALA A 102 40.34 22.56 8.44
N LEU A 103 40.22 21.23 8.47
CA LEU A 103 38.96 20.51 8.66
C LEU A 103 38.27 20.87 9.97
N ARG A 104 39.03 20.95 11.08
CA ARG A 104 38.47 21.36 12.38
C ARG A 104 37.91 22.79 12.35
N LYS A 105 38.60 23.72 11.70
CA LYS A 105 38.11 25.10 11.54
C LYS A 105 36.83 25.16 10.71
N GLN A 106 36.75 24.40 9.61
CA GLN A 106 35.53 24.32 8.79
C GLN A 106 34.37 23.71 9.58
N TYR A 107 34.63 22.66 10.37
CA TYR A 107 33.64 22.05 11.24
C TYR A 107 33.09 23.02 12.29
N GLU A 108 33.96 23.78 12.95
CA GLU A 108 33.55 24.80 13.93
C GLU A 108 32.72 25.91 13.29
N ALA A 109 33.12 26.39 12.11
CA ALA A 109 32.36 27.40 11.36
C ALA A 109 30.97 26.89 10.97
N ALA A 110 30.87 25.69 10.40
CA ALA A 110 29.59 25.09 10.02
C ALA A 110 28.68 24.86 11.24
N ARG A 111 29.26 24.47 12.38
CA ARG A 111 28.52 24.33 13.64
C ARG A 111 27.98 25.67 14.13
N GLN A 112 28.75 26.74 14.02
CA GLN A 112 28.31 28.08 14.40
C GLN A 112 27.20 28.61 13.47
N ASP A 113 27.31 28.35 12.17
CA ASP A 113 26.27 28.71 11.19
C ASP A 113 24.96 27.94 11.45
N LEU A 114 25.06 26.64 11.76
CA LEU A 114 23.90 25.83 12.15
C LEU A 114 23.23 26.39 13.41
N ALA A 115 24.02 26.73 14.43
CA ALA A 115 23.48 27.32 15.66
C ALA A 115 22.74 28.63 15.37
N ASN A 116 23.33 29.51 14.56
CA ASN A 116 22.69 30.75 14.13
C ASN A 116 21.38 30.49 13.38
N ALA A 117 21.38 29.55 12.43
CA ALA A 117 20.19 29.17 11.67
C ALA A 117 19.05 28.70 12.59
N LEU A 118 19.35 27.85 13.58
CA LEU A 118 18.37 27.37 14.55
C LEU A 118 17.78 28.51 15.39
N TYR A 119 18.61 29.47 15.84
CA TYR A 119 18.11 30.66 16.55
C TYR A 119 17.21 31.52 15.66
N THR A 120 17.56 31.72 14.39
CA THR A 120 16.71 32.47 13.45
C THR A 120 15.40 31.75 13.13
N ASN A 121 15.41 30.42 13.11
CA ASN A 121 14.21 29.61 12.91
C ASN A 121 13.23 29.76 14.08
N ASP A 122 13.71 29.63 15.33
CA ASP A 122 12.88 29.85 16.51
C ASP A 122 12.33 31.30 16.56
N ALA A 123 13.15 32.29 16.22
CA ALA A 123 12.70 33.68 16.10
C ALA A 123 11.59 33.82 15.04
N SER A 124 11.73 33.18 13.87
CA SER A 124 10.74 33.20 12.79
C SER A 124 9.44 32.52 13.19
N MET A 125 9.50 31.39 13.90
CA MET A 125 8.33 30.70 14.43
C MET A 125 7.51 31.58 15.39
N ARG A 126 8.18 32.39 16.23
CA ARG A 126 7.49 33.35 17.10
C ARG A 126 6.79 34.46 16.32
N VAL A 127 7.35 34.89 15.19
CA VAL A 127 6.70 35.85 14.28
C VAL A 127 5.45 35.23 13.67
N ILE A 128 5.54 33.98 13.19
CA ILE A 128 4.38 33.26 12.64
C ILE A 128 3.27 33.14 13.69
N ALA A 129 3.60 32.75 14.93
CA ALA A 129 2.64 32.65 16.01
C ALA A 129 1.93 33.99 16.31
N ARG A 130 2.68 35.10 16.27
CA ARG A 130 2.09 36.44 16.42
C ARG A 130 1.14 36.78 15.28
N LEU A 131 1.57 36.54 14.04
CA LEU A 131 0.76 36.81 12.84
C LEU A 131 -0.50 35.95 12.79
N MET A 132 -0.43 34.68 13.20
CA MET A 132 -1.61 33.81 13.30
C MET A 132 -2.64 34.38 14.28
N LYS A 133 -2.17 34.86 15.45
CA LYS A 133 -3.06 35.49 16.43
C LYS A 133 -3.68 36.78 15.88
N GLU A 134 -2.87 37.66 15.28
CA GLU A 134 -3.38 38.91 14.68
C GLU A 134 -4.40 38.65 13.57
N ARG A 135 -4.18 37.62 12.75
CA ARG A 135 -5.13 37.17 11.72
C ARG A 135 -6.43 36.68 12.34
N ASP A 136 -6.35 35.86 13.38
CA ASP A 136 -7.54 35.27 14.00
C ASP A 136 -8.35 36.34 14.76
N ASP A 137 -7.68 37.24 15.47
CA ASP A 137 -8.30 38.42 16.10
C ASP A 137 -9.00 39.31 15.06
N ALA A 138 -8.38 39.53 13.90
CA ALA A 138 -8.99 40.30 12.80
C ALA A 138 -10.20 39.59 12.18
N ARG A 139 -10.15 38.26 12.03
CA ARG A 139 -11.28 37.46 11.52
C ARG A 139 -12.45 37.47 12.50
N GLU A 140 -12.18 37.37 13.79
CA GLU A 140 -13.21 37.45 14.84
C GLU A 140 -13.85 38.85 14.89
N ALA A 141 -13.03 39.91 14.78
CA ALA A 141 -13.52 41.27 14.68
C ALA A 141 -14.44 41.45 13.46
N LEU A 142 -14.04 40.96 12.28
CA LEU A 142 -14.88 40.98 11.08
C LEU A 142 -16.16 40.18 11.24
N ALA A 143 -16.10 38.99 11.85
CA ALA A 143 -17.29 38.16 12.10
C ALA A 143 -18.28 38.88 13.02
N SER A 144 -17.80 39.56 14.07
CA SER A 144 -18.65 40.35 14.98
C SER A 144 -19.30 41.55 14.28
N VAL A 145 -18.57 42.21 13.36
CA VAL A 145 -19.09 43.32 12.54
C VAL A 145 -20.14 42.81 11.56
N HIS A 146 -19.90 41.69 10.87
CA HIS A 146 -20.87 41.04 10.00
C HIS A 146 -22.16 40.66 10.74
N GLN A 147 -22.03 40.12 11.96
CA GLN A 147 -23.17 39.80 12.82
C GLN A 147 -23.95 41.06 13.23
N SER A 148 -23.25 42.17 13.53
CA SER A 148 -23.89 43.46 13.85
C SER A 148 -24.63 44.10 12.67
N LEU A 149 -24.19 43.82 11.44
CA LEU A 149 -24.77 44.35 10.19
C LEU A 149 -25.88 43.47 9.61
N GLY A 150 -26.19 42.32 10.22
CA GLY A 150 -27.29 41.43 9.81
C GLY A 150 -27.10 40.76 8.44
N LEU A 151 -25.88 40.71 7.94
CA LEU A 151 -25.52 40.01 6.70
C LEU A 151 -25.22 38.54 7.02
N PRO A 152 -25.69 37.56 6.23
CA PRO A 152 -25.34 36.15 6.44
C PRO A 152 -23.82 35.99 6.30
N ALA A 153 -23.21 35.26 7.23
CA ALA A 153 -21.78 35.00 7.23
C ALA A 153 -21.36 34.34 5.91
N GLN A 154 -20.60 35.04 5.08
CA GLN A 154 -19.90 34.40 3.97
C GLN A 154 -18.85 33.47 4.58
N THR A 155 -19.06 32.17 4.43
CA THR A 155 -18.01 31.18 4.67
C THR A 155 -16.85 31.50 3.74
N ALA A 156 -15.78 32.02 4.32
CA ALA A 156 -14.56 32.35 3.61
C ALA A 156 -13.97 31.08 2.98
N GLU A 157 -14.16 30.95 1.66
CA GLU A 157 -13.26 30.18 0.81
C GLU A 157 -11.84 30.66 1.07
N ALA A 158 -10.98 29.75 1.54
CA ALA A 158 -9.56 29.98 1.57
C ALA A 158 -9.05 30.01 0.11
N THR A 159 -9.05 31.20 -0.48
CA THR A 159 -8.28 31.52 -1.67
C THR A 159 -6.80 31.46 -1.29
N THR A 160 -6.20 30.28 -1.43
CA THR A 160 -4.75 30.17 -1.57
C THR A 160 -4.39 30.66 -2.96
N THR A 161 -3.71 31.80 -2.99
CA THR A 161 -3.13 32.43 -4.17
C THR A 161 -2.23 31.47 -4.92
N ASP A 162 -2.63 31.15 -6.15
CA ASP A 162 -1.79 30.63 -7.22
C ASP A 162 -0.78 31.69 -7.71
N ASP A 163 0.25 31.19 -8.37
CA ASP A 163 1.25 31.86 -9.22
C ASP A 163 2.46 32.54 -8.56
N VAL A 164 3.58 31.80 -8.51
CA VAL A 164 4.65 31.94 -9.53
C VAL A 164 5.25 30.56 -9.81
N ASP A 165 4.80 29.91 -10.90
CA ASP A 165 5.46 28.75 -11.49
C ASP A 165 6.45 29.19 -12.57
N MET A 166 7.66 28.60 -12.55
CA MET A 166 8.58 28.58 -13.69
C MET A 166 9.09 27.14 -13.88
N ASP A 167 8.45 26.45 -14.83
CA ASP A 167 8.88 25.31 -15.66
C ASP A 167 9.86 24.25 -15.08
N ALA A 168 9.41 23.00 -14.96
CA ALA A 168 9.49 22.01 -16.06
C ALA A 168 9.28 20.55 -15.58
N ALA A 169 8.59 19.78 -16.44
CA ALA A 169 8.57 18.31 -16.56
C ALA A 169 7.56 17.50 -15.71
N ALA A 170 6.38 17.33 -16.30
CA ALA A 170 5.64 16.07 -16.42
C ALA A 170 5.28 15.29 -15.14
N ASP A 171 4.14 15.63 -14.55
CA ASP A 171 3.31 14.67 -13.81
C ASP A 171 1.87 14.73 -14.32
N ALA A 172 1.28 13.55 -14.55
CA ALA A 172 -0.07 13.38 -15.07
C ALA A 172 -1.12 13.89 -14.04
N PRO A 173 -2.29 14.38 -14.50
CA PRO A 173 -3.19 15.15 -13.66
C PRO A 173 -3.84 14.27 -12.61
N HIS A 174 -3.76 14.67 -11.34
CA HIS A 174 -4.75 14.30 -10.35
C HIS A 174 -6.11 14.78 -10.85
N THR A 175 -6.92 13.89 -11.44
CA THR A 175 -8.32 14.18 -11.73
C THR A 175 -8.98 14.51 -10.40
N ALA A 176 -9.33 15.78 -10.22
CA ALA A 176 -10.03 16.25 -9.04
C ALA A 176 -11.24 15.33 -8.78
N PHE A 177 -11.32 14.77 -7.59
CA PHE A 177 -12.42 13.89 -7.20
C PHE A 177 -13.74 14.68 -7.37
N PRO A 178 -14.76 14.14 -8.06
CA PRO A 178 -16.00 14.88 -8.29
C PRO A 178 -16.61 15.35 -6.96
N SER A 179 -16.89 16.64 -6.85
CA SER A 179 -17.43 17.26 -5.63
C SER A 179 -18.73 16.61 -5.16
N ASP A 180 -19.56 16.16 -6.10
CA ASP A 180 -20.85 15.52 -5.83
C ASP A 180 -20.65 14.18 -5.11
N MET A 181 -19.63 13.42 -5.51
CA MET A 181 -19.28 12.14 -4.88
C MET A 181 -18.66 12.35 -3.49
N LEU A 182 -17.88 13.42 -3.30
CA LEU A 182 -17.37 13.79 -1.96
C LEU A 182 -18.52 14.11 -1.00
N ALA A 183 -19.51 14.87 -1.47
CA ALA A 183 -20.69 15.20 -0.68
C ALA A 183 -21.49 13.94 -0.31
N GLN A 184 -21.66 13.00 -1.25
CA GLN A 184 -22.30 11.70 -0.97
C GLN A 184 -21.51 10.88 0.06
N ILE A 185 -20.17 10.85 -0.03
CA ILE A 185 -19.32 10.18 0.97
C ILE A 185 -19.50 10.82 2.34
N ASP A 186 -19.57 12.16 2.43
CA ASP A 186 -19.76 12.85 3.70
C ASP A 186 -21.14 12.67 4.31
N GLU A 187 -22.19 12.74 3.48
CA GLU A 187 -23.56 12.48 3.93
C GLU A 187 -23.68 11.04 4.45
N THR A 188 -23.19 10.06 3.69
CA THR A 188 -23.21 8.66 4.12
C THR A 188 -22.37 8.42 5.36
N ALA A 189 -21.18 9.00 5.47
CA ALA A 189 -20.35 8.91 6.68
C ALA A 189 -21.06 9.52 7.90
N SER A 190 -21.70 10.68 7.75
CA SER A 190 -22.42 11.33 8.84
C SER A 190 -23.63 10.51 9.31
N ARG A 191 -24.38 9.94 8.36
CA ARG A 191 -25.52 9.05 8.61
C ARG A 191 -25.07 7.78 9.31
N LEU A 192 -24.13 7.03 8.73
CA LEU A 192 -23.64 5.75 9.25
C LEU A 192 -22.94 5.91 10.60
N SER A 193 -22.17 6.98 10.81
CA SER A 193 -21.55 7.26 12.11
C SER A 193 -22.59 7.60 13.19
N SER A 194 -23.71 8.23 12.83
CA SER A 194 -24.80 8.51 13.77
C SER A 194 -25.57 7.23 14.13
N GLU A 195 -25.90 6.40 13.13
CA GLU A 195 -26.57 5.11 13.30
C GLU A 195 -25.72 4.17 14.15
N ARG A 196 -24.41 4.13 13.89
CA ARG A 196 -23.45 3.36 14.69
C ARG A 196 -23.37 3.84 16.12
N ARG A 197 -23.21 5.15 16.35
CA ARG A 197 -23.19 5.71 17.72
C ARG A 197 -24.48 5.38 18.47
N ALA A 198 -25.62 5.44 17.80
CA ALA A 198 -26.90 5.02 18.35
C ALA A 198 -26.95 3.52 18.66
N ARG A 199 -26.42 2.66 17.79
CA ARG A 199 -26.35 1.20 18.00
C ARG A 199 -25.43 0.82 19.16
N ILE A 200 -24.25 1.44 19.25
CA ILE A 200 -23.31 1.25 20.38
C ILE A 200 -23.96 1.67 21.70
N LYS A 201 -24.70 2.78 21.71
CA LYS A 201 -25.42 3.27 22.91
C LYS A 201 -26.58 2.37 23.32
N ARG A 202 -27.32 1.80 22.36
CA ARG A 202 -28.44 0.88 22.62
C ARG A 202 -27.96 -0.49 23.13
N GLY A 203 -26.71 -0.85 22.86
CA GLY A 203 -26.23 -2.21 23.07
C GLY A 203 -26.83 -3.14 22.00
N ALA A 204 -26.01 -4.00 21.41
CA ALA A 204 -26.52 -4.99 20.47
C ALA A 204 -27.27 -6.08 21.26
N SER A 205 -28.55 -5.81 21.50
CA SER A 205 -29.54 -6.78 21.94
C SER A 205 -30.78 -6.62 21.06
N ASP A 206 -30.62 -6.83 19.75
CA ASP A 206 -31.76 -7.25 18.97
C ASP A 206 -32.02 -8.71 19.34
N ALA A 207 -33.25 -8.98 19.79
CA ALA A 207 -33.65 -10.24 20.41
C ALA A 207 -33.55 -11.47 19.49
N SER A 208 -33.26 -11.28 18.19
CA SER A 208 -33.11 -12.35 17.21
C SER A 208 -31.67 -12.68 16.82
N TYR A 209 -30.65 -11.97 17.36
CA TYR A 209 -29.25 -12.24 17.01
C TYR A 209 -28.56 -13.12 18.06
N PRO A 210 -27.64 -14.03 17.66
CA PRO A 210 -27.01 -14.96 18.59
C PRO A 210 -26.23 -14.25 19.71
N THR A 211 -26.49 -14.65 20.96
CA THR A 211 -25.71 -14.23 22.14
C THR A 211 -24.45 -15.08 22.29
N THR A 212 -23.51 -14.63 23.13
CA THR A 212 -22.24 -15.34 23.39
C THR A 212 -22.42 -16.78 23.88
N GLU A 213 -23.55 -17.11 24.50
CA GLU A 213 -23.89 -18.46 24.95
C GLU A 213 -24.45 -19.34 23.82
N SER A 214 -25.23 -18.78 22.90
CA SER A 214 -25.67 -19.52 21.71
C SER A 214 -24.53 -19.75 20.71
N VAL A 215 -23.53 -18.86 20.67
CA VAL A 215 -22.36 -19.04 19.80
C VAL A 215 -21.49 -20.22 20.26
N SER A 216 -21.52 -20.61 21.53
CA SER A 216 -20.78 -21.81 21.96
C SER A 216 -21.46 -23.12 21.55
N SER A 217 -22.74 -23.11 21.17
CA SER A 217 -23.49 -24.26 20.61
C SER A 217 -23.54 -24.31 19.08
N LEU A 218 -22.74 -23.48 18.39
CA LEU A 218 -22.64 -23.48 16.94
C LEU A 218 -22.34 -24.89 16.40
N HIS A 219 -23.21 -25.40 15.53
CA HIS A 219 -23.07 -26.69 14.87
C HIS A 219 -23.33 -26.57 13.37
N GLU A 220 -22.83 -27.53 12.60
CA GLU A 220 -23.03 -27.55 11.15
C GLU A 220 -24.47 -27.95 10.84
N THR A 221 -25.21 -27.05 10.20
CA THR A 221 -26.64 -27.25 9.92
C THR A 221 -26.87 -27.62 8.47
N ALA A 222 -26.09 -27.05 7.55
CA ALA A 222 -26.14 -27.41 6.14
C ALA A 222 -24.76 -27.30 5.49
N SER A 223 -24.49 -28.17 4.52
CA SER A 223 -23.37 -28.02 3.59
C SER A 223 -23.93 -27.93 2.17
N ILE A 224 -23.70 -26.78 1.54
CA ILE A 224 -24.11 -26.55 0.15
C ILE A 224 -22.91 -26.94 -0.73
N PRO A 225 -22.99 -28.03 -1.51
CA PRO A 225 -21.96 -28.34 -2.48
C PRO A 225 -22.00 -27.32 -3.62
N SER A 226 -21.03 -26.42 -3.66
CA SER A 226 -20.91 -25.46 -4.75
C SER A 226 -20.50 -26.18 -6.03
N LEU A 227 -21.21 -25.88 -7.13
CA LEU A 227 -21.02 -26.49 -8.45
C LEU A 227 -19.84 -25.88 -9.21
N HIS A 228 -18.72 -25.61 -8.54
CA HIS A 228 -17.48 -25.25 -9.23
C HIS A 228 -16.90 -26.48 -9.96
N GLY A 229 -16.28 -26.24 -11.11
CA GLY A 229 -15.84 -27.27 -12.03
C GLY A 229 -14.92 -28.32 -11.39
N ALA A 230 -15.16 -29.59 -11.67
CA ALA A 230 -14.45 -30.73 -11.06
C ALA A 230 -12.93 -30.78 -11.35
N SER A 231 -12.43 -30.03 -12.34
CA SER A 231 -11.04 -30.11 -12.81
C SER A 231 -10.04 -29.29 -11.96
N SER A 232 -10.49 -28.26 -11.23
CA SER A 232 -9.62 -27.45 -10.36
C SER A 232 -10.41 -27.02 -9.12
N PRO A 233 -10.53 -27.90 -8.11
CA PRO A 233 -11.40 -27.66 -6.97
C PRO A 233 -10.85 -26.51 -6.11
N GLY A 234 -11.77 -25.64 -5.67
CA GLY A 234 -11.51 -24.69 -4.60
C GLY A 234 -12.29 -23.39 -4.75
N ILE A 235 -13.03 -23.03 -3.70
CA ILE A 235 -13.62 -21.70 -3.54
C ILE A 235 -12.52 -20.80 -2.98
N THR A 236 -12.31 -19.63 -3.57
CA THR A 236 -11.28 -18.67 -3.15
C THR A 236 -11.85 -17.49 -2.38
N ALA A 237 -13.08 -17.10 -2.69
CA ALA A 237 -13.78 -16.01 -2.02
C ALA A 237 -15.26 -16.35 -1.88
N LEU A 238 -15.85 -15.96 -0.77
CA LEU A 238 -17.27 -16.09 -0.46
C LEU A 238 -17.78 -14.74 0.01
N ASP A 239 -18.99 -14.42 -0.37
CA ASP A 239 -19.66 -13.26 0.20
C ASP A 239 -21.20 -13.36 0.15
N VAL A 240 -21.89 -12.61 1.03
CA VAL A 240 -23.31 -12.82 1.37
C VAL A 240 -24.10 -11.52 1.24
N SER A 241 -25.22 -11.55 0.51
CA SER A 241 -26.07 -10.36 0.32
C SER A 241 -26.63 -9.81 1.64
N ALA A 242 -27.03 -8.53 1.66
CA ALA A 242 -27.57 -7.87 2.85
C ALA A 242 -28.84 -8.54 3.41
N ASN A 243 -29.68 -9.11 2.53
CA ASN A 243 -30.87 -9.89 2.90
C ASN A 243 -30.54 -11.32 3.37
N GLY A 244 -29.28 -11.77 3.28
CA GLY A 244 -28.84 -13.11 3.68
C GLY A 244 -29.36 -14.26 2.80
N GLN A 245 -30.04 -13.96 1.69
CA GLN A 245 -30.62 -14.96 0.79
C GLN A 245 -29.66 -15.40 -0.31
N TRP A 246 -28.78 -14.52 -0.80
CA TRP A 246 -27.89 -14.83 -1.92
C TRP A 246 -26.44 -14.96 -1.46
N LEU A 247 -25.80 -16.00 -1.94
CA LEU A 247 -24.39 -16.30 -1.76
C LEU A 247 -23.66 -16.07 -3.07
N LEU A 248 -22.49 -15.48 -2.98
CA LEU A 248 -21.60 -15.24 -4.12
C LEU A 248 -20.29 -15.96 -3.88
N THR A 249 -19.99 -16.95 -4.72
CA THR A 249 -18.78 -17.76 -4.61
C THR A 249 -17.86 -17.49 -5.79
N GLY A 250 -16.60 -17.17 -5.51
CA GLY A 250 -15.52 -17.09 -6.49
C GLY A 250 -14.74 -18.40 -6.50
N GLY A 251 -14.60 -19.00 -7.67
CA GLY A 251 -13.89 -20.27 -7.82
C GLY A 251 -12.49 -20.13 -8.42
N LYS A 252 -11.64 -21.09 -8.09
CA LYS A 252 -10.36 -21.32 -8.80
C LYS A 252 -10.59 -21.73 -10.27
N ASP A 253 -11.79 -22.21 -10.58
CA ASP A 253 -12.29 -22.54 -11.91
C ASP A 253 -12.68 -21.33 -12.77
N LYS A 254 -12.36 -20.10 -12.31
CA LYS A 254 -12.56 -18.80 -12.99
C LYS A 254 -14.02 -18.33 -13.04
N HIS A 255 -14.94 -19.11 -12.49
CA HIS A 255 -16.35 -18.76 -12.47
C HIS A 255 -16.71 -18.07 -11.16
N VAL A 256 -17.64 -17.13 -11.25
CA VAL A 256 -18.34 -16.60 -10.08
C VAL A 256 -19.76 -17.13 -10.12
N LEU A 257 -20.22 -17.75 -9.05
CA LEU A 257 -21.57 -18.31 -8.95
C LEU A 257 -22.39 -17.49 -7.98
N VAL A 258 -23.61 -17.16 -8.37
CA VAL A 258 -24.64 -16.65 -7.45
C VAL A 258 -25.54 -17.82 -7.10
N ILE A 259 -25.61 -18.15 -5.82
CA ILE A 259 -26.38 -19.26 -5.28
C ILE A 259 -27.47 -18.67 -4.38
N ASP A 260 -28.69 -19.16 -4.53
CA ASP A 260 -29.75 -18.87 -3.57
C ASP A 260 -29.65 -19.84 -2.39
N ARG A 261 -29.64 -19.30 -1.17
CA ARG A 261 -29.45 -20.03 0.08
C ARG A 261 -30.64 -20.93 0.41
N GLU A 262 -31.86 -20.50 0.13
CA GLU A 262 -33.06 -21.26 0.48
C GLU A 262 -33.34 -22.40 -0.51
N SER A 263 -33.10 -22.15 -1.81
CA SER A 263 -33.32 -23.16 -2.84
C SER A 263 -32.09 -24.02 -3.16
N GLU A 264 -30.92 -23.65 -2.64
CA GLU A 264 -29.60 -24.27 -2.90
C GLU A 264 -29.24 -24.36 -4.40
N LYS A 265 -29.93 -23.58 -5.23
CA LYS A 265 -29.75 -23.57 -6.68
C LYS A 265 -28.85 -22.42 -7.10
N VAL A 266 -28.01 -22.69 -8.10
CA VAL A 266 -27.24 -21.66 -8.80
C VAL A 266 -28.21 -20.83 -9.63
N LEU A 267 -28.41 -19.56 -9.25
CA LEU A 267 -29.21 -18.60 -9.99
C LEU A 267 -28.48 -18.15 -11.26
N SER A 268 -27.18 -17.83 -11.13
CA SER A 268 -26.39 -17.38 -12.26
C SER A 268 -24.94 -17.83 -12.18
N THR A 269 -24.39 -18.15 -13.35
CA THR A 269 -22.97 -18.44 -13.56
C THR A 269 -22.35 -17.31 -14.35
N LEU A 270 -21.54 -16.50 -13.68
CA LEU A 270 -20.85 -15.36 -14.26
C LEU A 270 -19.55 -15.83 -14.89
N LYS A 271 -19.57 -15.98 -16.22
CA LYS A 271 -18.44 -16.46 -17.00
C LYS A 271 -17.63 -15.31 -17.57
N GLY A 272 -16.31 -15.41 -17.45
CA GLY A 272 -15.41 -14.72 -18.36
C GLY A 272 -14.06 -14.31 -17.80
N HIS A 273 -13.78 -14.50 -16.51
CA HIS A 273 -12.40 -14.40 -16.03
C HIS A 273 -11.51 -15.47 -16.67
N THR A 274 -10.25 -15.12 -16.89
CA THR A 274 -9.28 -16.01 -17.56
C THR A 274 -8.38 -16.76 -16.58
N LYS A 275 -8.28 -16.26 -15.34
CA LYS A 275 -7.52 -16.80 -14.21
C LYS A 275 -8.43 -16.97 -12.97
N PRO A 276 -7.97 -17.64 -11.89
CA PRO A 276 -8.76 -17.77 -10.66
C PRO A 276 -9.24 -16.42 -10.12
N VAL A 277 -10.43 -16.42 -9.53
CA VAL A 277 -11.01 -15.27 -8.84
C VAL A 277 -10.32 -15.13 -7.50
N THR A 278 -9.99 -13.90 -7.08
CA THR A 278 -9.22 -13.62 -5.84
C THR A 278 -10.10 -13.03 -4.75
N ALA A 279 -10.99 -12.11 -5.11
CA ALA A 279 -11.90 -11.44 -4.19
C ALA A 279 -13.23 -11.16 -4.87
N VAL A 280 -14.30 -11.14 -4.07
CA VAL A 280 -15.67 -11.03 -4.57
C VAL A 280 -16.50 -10.21 -3.56
N ALA A 281 -17.35 -9.31 -4.07
CA ALA A 281 -18.17 -8.40 -3.27
C ALA A 281 -19.54 -8.12 -3.94
N PHE A 282 -20.50 -7.56 -3.21
CA PHE A 282 -21.88 -7.22 -3.57
C PHE A 282 -22.06 -5.81 -3.04
N SER A 283 -22.86 -5.01 -3.72
CA SER A 283 -23.35 -3.75 -3.18
C SER A 283 -24.35 -4.00 -2.03
N GLY A 284 -24.45 -3.05 -1.10
CA GLY A 284 -25.45 -3.04 -0.03
C GLY A 284 -24.95 -3.57 1.30
N ARG A 285 -23.65 -3.87 1.44
CA ARG A 285 -23.11 -4.60 2.60
C ARG A 285 -22.75 -3.76 3.81
N SER A 286 -22.50 -2.47 3.62
CA SER A 286 -21.71 -1.68 4.59
C SER A 286 -22.40 -1.46 5.94
N ASN A 287 -23.74 -1.54 5.97
CA ASN A 287 -24.53 -1.52 7.18
C ASN A 287 -25.82 -2.33 6.99
N PRO A 288 -25.74 -3.66 7.00
CA PRO A 288 -26.93 -4.49 6.85
C PRO A 288 -27.74 -4.36 8.15
N LEU A 289 -29.05 -4.19 8.01
CA LEU A 289 -29.93 -4.28 9.16
C LEU A 289 -29.90 -5.71 9.68
N VAL A 290 -29.69 -5.85 10.99
CA VAL A 290 -29.48 -7.16 11.63
C VAL A 290 -30.82 -7.75 12.03
N GLY A 291 -31.03 -9.04 11.75
CA GLY A 291 -32.24 -9.78 12.12
C GLY A 291 -33.20 -10.06 10.96
N HIS A 292 -34.07 -11.06 11.16
CA HIS A 292 -34.94 -11.61 10.12
C HIS A 292 -35.86 -10.57 9.47
N GLU A 293 -36.55 -9.75 10.28
CA GLU A 293 -37.54 -8.78 9.78
C GLU A 293 -36.90 -7.62 9.00
N ALA A 294 -35.67 -7.25 9.36
CA ALA A 294 -34.97 -6.14 8.73
C ALA A 294 -34.15 -6.58 7.50
N ALA A 295 -33.74 -7.84 7.45
CA ALA A 295 -33.11 -8.47 6.28
C ALA A 295 -34.12 -8.71 5.14
N ASP A 296 -35.36 -9.11 5.46
CA ASP A 296 -36.42 -9.28 4.45
C ASP A 296 -36.87 -7.92 3.84
N ALA A 297 -36.64 -6.81 4.56
CA ALA A 297 -36.87 -5.46 4.07
C ALA A 297 -35.68 -4.86 3.30
N ALA A 298 -34.51 -5.52 3.28
CA ALA A 298 -33.33 -5.01 2.59
C ALA A 298 -33.46 -5.22 1.07
N PRO A 299 -33.19 -4.19 0.24
CA PRO A 299 -33.26 -4.32 -1.21
C PRO A 299 -32.24 -5.33 -1.72
N ALA A 300 -32.59 -6.03 -2.81
CA ALA A 300 -31.67 -6.92 -3.50
C ALA A 300 -30.40 -6.18 -3.94
N PRO A 301 -29.21 -6.80 -3.87
CA PRO A 301 -27.96 -6.16 -4.27
C PRO A 301 -28.02 -5.75 -5.75
N ALA A 302 -27.83 -4.47 -6.03
CA ALA A 302 -27.84 -3.92 -7.37
C ALA A 302 -26.63 -4.38 -8.22
N TYR A 303 -25.49 -4.65 -7.56
CA TYR A 303 -24.24 -5.02 -8.21
C TYR A 303 -23.52 -6.16 -7.49
N ALA A 304 -22.86 -7.02 -8.26
CA ALA A 304 -21.84 -7.95 -7.81
C ALA A 304 -20.50 -7.59 -8.47
N VAL A 305 -19.40 -7.71 -7.73
CA VAL A 305 -18.06 -7.33 -8.18
C VAL A 305 -17.13 -8.51 -7.98
N SER A 306 -16.32 -8.80 -8.98
CA SER A 306 -15.33 -9.87 -8.93
C SER A 306 -13.97 -9.38 -9.38
N ALA A 307 -12.94 -9.71 -8.60
CA ALA A 307 -11.54 -9.52 -8.95
C ALA A 307 -10.88 -10.86 -9.26
N SER A 308 -9.93 -10.83 -10.18
CA SER A 308 -9.18 -12.00 -10.56
C SER A 308 -7.69 -11.71 -10.72
N ALA A 309 -6.89 -12.77 -10.62
CA ALA A 309 -5.48 -12.75 -10.97
C ALA A 309 -5.23 -12.42 -12.46
N ASP A 310 -6.27 -12.33 -13.30
CA ASP A 310 -6.20 -11.83 -14.69
C ASP A 310 -6.06 -10.31 -14.81
N LYS A 311 -5.84 -9.63 -13.68
CA LYS A 311 -5.63 -8.18 -13.58
C LYS A 311 -6.91 -7.39 -13.83
N THR A 312 -8.06 -8.07 -13.97
CA THR A 312 -9.33 -7.43 -14.26
C THR A 312 -10.24 -7.44 -13.04
N VAL A 313 -10.97 -6.34 -12.87
CA VAL A 313 -12.13 -6.27 -12.00
C VAL A 313 -13.36 -6.20 -12.88
N ARG A 314 -14.35 -7.03 -12.59
CA ARG A 314 -15.61 -7.08 -13.32
C ARG A 314 -16.76 -6.71 -12.41
N VAL A 315 -17.64 -5.87 -12.93
CA VAL A 315 -18.87 -5.48 -12.28
C VAL A 315 -20.03 -6.08 -13.03
N TRP A 316 -20.91 -6.74 -12.29
CA TRP A 316 -22.10 -7.40 -12.78
C TRP A 316 -23.31 -6.69 -12.21
N ARG A 317 -24.15 -6.12 -13.06
CA ARG A 317 -25.40 -5.48 -12.67
C ARG A 317 -26.48 -6.53 -12.53
N HIS A 318 -27.23 -6.45 -11.44
CA HIS A 318 -28.41 -7.27 -11.20
C HIS A 318 -29.56 -6.77 -12.07
N GLU A 319 -30.22 -7.69 -12.77
CA GLU A 319 -31.46 -7.45 -13.50
C GLU A 319 -32.62 -8.25 -12.91
N ALA A 320 -33.85 -7.91 -13.30
CA ALA A 320 -35.04 -8.63 -12.87
C ALA A 320 -34.88 -10.15 -13.08
N GLU A 321 -35.39 -10.93 -12.12
CA GLU A 321 -35.31 -12.41 -12.05
C GLU A 321 -33.97 -13.02 -11.57
N GLY A 322 -33.11 -12.26 -10.88
CA GLY A 322 -31.89 -12.84 -10.27
C GLY A 322 -30.77 -13.12 -11.27
N THR A 323 -30.87 -12.56 -12.47
CA THR A 323 -29.84 -12.66 -13.50
C THR A 323 -28.87 -11.50 -13.40
N PHE A 324 -27.58 -11.79 -13.56
CA PHE A 324 -26.51 -10.78 -13.50
C PHE A 324 -25.88 -10.62 -14.89
N ARG A 325 -25.79 -9.38 -15.36
CA ARG A 325 -25.17 -9.05 -16.65
C ARG A 325 -23.88 -8.28 -16.43
N LEU A 326 -22.88 -8.51 -17.28
CA LEU A 326 -21.61 -7.79 -17.21
C LEU A 326 -21.84 -6.32 -17.57
N ALA A 327 -21.66 -5.42 -16.60
CA ALA A 327 -21.75 -3.97 -16.81
C ALA A 327 -20.39 -3.42 -17.26
N HIS A 328 -19.34 -3.67 -16.48
CA HIS A 328 -18.01 -3.10 -16.71
C HIS A 328 -16.91 -4.14 -16.53
N THR A 329 -15.84 -4.00 -17.32
CA THR A 329 -14.57 -4.71 -17.13
C THR A 329 -13.46 -3.68 -17.05
N TRP A 330 -12.84 -3.57 -15.87
CA TRP A 330 -11.76 -2.63 -15.62
C TRP A 330 -10.40 -3.31 -15.73
N LYS A 331 -9.49 -2.68 -16.47
CA LYS A 331 -8.08 -3.06 -16.63
C LYS A 331 -7.20 -1.94 -16.09
N SER A 332 -7.39 -1.58 -14.83
CA SER A 332 -6.64 -0.50 -14.17
C SER A 332 -5.24 -0.93 -13.73
N HIS A 333 -5.02 -2.23 -13.50
CA HIS A 333 -3.82 -2.74 -12.86
C HIS A 333 -2.90 -3.48 -13.83
N THR A 334 -1.60 -3.41 -13.53
CA THR A 334 -0.54 -4.07 -14.30
C THR A 334 -0.17 -5.43 -13.73
N ALA A 335 -0.53 -5.71 -12.47
CA ALA A 335 -0.37 -7.00 -11.80
C ALA A 335 -1.72 -7.57 -11.33
N GLU A 336 -1.65 -8.67 -10.56
CA GLU A 336 -2.83 -9.40 -10.08
C GLU A 336 -3.61 -8.54 -9.07
N VAL A 337 -4.94 -8.52 -9.18
CA VAL A 337 -5.81 -7.83 -8.23
C VAL A 337 -6.04 -8.76 -7.05
N THR A 338 -5.65 -8.35 -5.85
CA THR A 338 -5.62 -9.19 -4.65
C THR A 338 -6.78 -8.90 -3.71
N GLY A 339 -7.24 -7.64 -3.67
CA GLY A 339 -8.36 -7.22 -2.84
C GLY A 339 -9.35 -6.37 -3.62
N VAL A 340 -10.64 -6.60 -3.37
CA VAL A 340 -11.74 -5.76 -3.85
C VAL A 340 -12.74 -5.60 -2.73
N ASP A 341 -13.26 -4.40 -2.57
CA ASP A 341 -14.35 -4.09 -1.66
C ASP A 341 -15.28 -3.03 -2.26
N VAL A 342 -16.54 -3.03 -1.82
CA VAL A 342 -17.55 -2.05 -2.22
C VAL A 342 -17.68 -1.01 -1.14
N HIS A 343 -17.66 0.26 -1.54
CA HIS A 343 -17.76 1.38 -0.62
C HIS A 343 -19.17 1.46 0.02
N PRO A 344 -19.30 1.98 1.25
CA PRO A 344 -20.60 2.11 1.90
C PRO A 344 -21.69 2.93 1.20
N THR A 345 -21.34 3.73 0.20
CA THR A 345 -22.29 4.47 -0.64
C THR A 345 -22.94 3.59 -1.72
N ASP A 346 -22.47 2.36 -1.92
CA ASP A 346 -22.86 1.45 -3.01
C ASP A 346 -22.64 1.98 -4.42
N ALA A 347 -21.96 3.13 -4.55
CA ALA A 347 -21.63 3.77 -5.81
C ALA A 347 -20.15 3.60 -6.20
N LEU A 348 -19.30 3.16 -5.28
CA LEU A 348 -17.85 3.12 -5.46
C LEU A 348 -17.30 1.73 -5.18
N VAL A 349 -16.26 1.35 -5.91
CA VAL A 349 -15.48 0.13 -5.69
C VAL A 349 -14.02 0.48 -5.54
N GLY A 350 -13.39 -0.13 -4.55
CA GLY A 350 -11.95 -0.10 -4.37
C GLY A 350 -11.33 -1.41 -4.82
N SER A 351 -10.22 -1.31 -5.54
CA SER A 351 -9.40 -2.45 -5.95
C SER A 351 -7.95 -2.23 -5.57
N ALA A 352 -7.28 -3.26 -5.05
CA ALA A 352 -5.85 -3.23 -4.77
C ALA A 352 -5.11 -4.33 -5.54
N SER A 353 -3.90 -4.03 -5.97
CA SER A 353 -3.07 -4.93 -6.75
C SER A 353 -1.65 -5.02 -6.21
N ARG A 354 -0.98 -6.13 -6.55
CA ARG A 354 0.45 -6.36 -6.26
C ARG A 354 1.40 -5.41 -6.98
N ASP A 355 0.91 -4.63 -7.95
CA ASP A 355 1.74 -3.61 -8.62
C ASP A 355 2.03 -2.39 -7.73
N GLY A 356 1.55 -2.40 -6.50
CA GLY A 356 1.67 -1.29 -5.57
C GLY A 356 0.75 -0.13 -5.89
N SER A 357 -0.33 -0.40 -6.61
CA SER A 357 -1.42 0.54 -6.82
C SER A 357 -2.72 0.06 -6.18
N TRP A 358 -3.52 1.02 -5.77
CA TRP A 358 -4.93 0.82 -5.52
C TRP A 358 -5.74 1.86 -6.27
N ALA A 359 -6.94 1.48 -6.69
CA ALA A 359 -7.79 2.27 -7.55
C ALA A 359 -9.21 2.34 -6.99
N LEU A 360 -9.88 3.46 -7.22
CA LEU A 360 -11.28 3.68 -6.93
C LEU A 360 -12.04 3.89 -8.25
N HIS A 361 -13.12 3.14 -8.43
CA HIS A 361 -13.96 3.21 -9.61
C HIS A 361 -15.41 3.49 -9.24
N SER A 362 -16.11 4.25 -10.07
CA SER A 362 -17.57 4.41 -9.98
C SER A 362 -18.28 3.18 -10.56
N LEU A 363 -19.26 2.65 -9.82
CA LEU A 363 -20.08 1.50 -10.24
C LEU A 363 -21.05 1.84 -11.38
N GLU A 364 -21.53 3.08 -11.44
CA GLU A 364 -22.55 3.51 -12.40
C GLU A 364 -21.95 3.94 -13.73
N THR A 365 -20.88 4.74 -13.69
CA THR A 365 -20.22 5.29 -14.88
C THR A 365 -19.06 4.41 -15.36
N GLY A 366 -18.50 3.58 -14.49
CA GLY A 366 -17.31 2.79 -14.77
C GLY A 366 -16.03 3.62 -14.84
N GLU A 367 -16.08 4.91 -14.48
CA GLU A 367 -14.94 5.82 -14.50
C GLU A 367 -13.98 5.52 -13.35
N ARG A 368 -12.67 5.63 -13.64
CA ARG A 368 -11.61 5.55 -12.63
C ARG A 368 -11.44 6.91 -11.99
N LEU A 369 -11.86 7.03 -10.73
CA LEU A 369 -11.86 8.29 -9.99
C LEU A 369 -10.51 8.58 -9.34
N LEU A 370 -9.94 7.55 -8.73
CA LEU A 370 -8.67 7.66 -8.01
C LEU A 370 -7.78 6.48 -8.40
N HIS A 371 -6.50 6.76 -8.59
CA HIS A 371 -5.49 5.75 -8.81
C HIS A 371 -4.25 6.20 -8.08
N VAL A 372 -3.97 5.58 -6.94
CA VAL A 372 -2.79 5.87 -6.13
C VAL A 372 -1.76 4.81 -6.46
N THR A 373 -0.64 5.24 -7.02
CA THR A 373 0.54 4.40 -7.28
C THR A 373 1.59 4.62 -6.19
N GLN A 374 2.47 3.65 -6.03
CA GLN A 374 3.69 3.82 -5.24
C GLN A 374 4.44 5.12 -5.63
N PRO A 375 5.04 5.83 -4.67
CA PRO A 375 5.92 6.96 -4.96
C PRO A 375 7.11 6.49 -5.80
N SER A 376 7.50 7.27 -6.81
CA SER A 376 8.65 6.96 -7.69
C SER A 376 10.00 6.93 -6.96
N THR A 377 10.07 7.55 -5.78
CA THR A 377 11.25 7.66 -4.93
C THR A 377 10.91 7.18 -3.51
N SER A 378 10.73 5.88 -3.32
CA SER A 378 10.54 5.35 -1.97
C SER A 378 11.85 4.79 -1.42
N ASP A 379 12.49 5.58 -0.55
CA ASP A 379 13.49 5.13 0.43
C ASP A 379 12.84 4.35 1.60
N ASP A 380 11.53 4.11 1.54
CA ASP A 380 10.80 3.33 2.53
C ASP A 380 11.17 1.84 2.41
N GLU A 381 11.82 1.27 3.43
CA GLU A 381 12.11 -0.17 3.57
C GLU A 381 10.87 -1.09 3.48
N ALA A 382 9.66 -0.52 3.47
CA ALA A 382 8.41 -1.24 3.41
C ALA A 382 7.84 -1.22 1.99
N GLY A 383 7.88 -2.35 1.30
CA GLY A 383 7.37 -2.49 -0.06
C GLY A 383 5.88 -2.16 -0.20
N TYR A 384 5.48 -1.98 -1.46
CA TYR A 384 4.15 -1.52 -1.84
C TYR A 384 3.25 -2.65 -2.37
N GLU A 385 3.72 -3.89 -2.41
CA GLU A 385 2.92 -5.01 -2.92
C GLU A 385 1.68 -5.27 -2.06
N TYR A 386 0.50 -4.83 -2.54
CA TYR A 386 -0.75 -4.99 -1.80
C TYR A 386 -1.36 -6.37 -1.99
N GLU A 387 -1.77 -6.97 -0.88
CA GLU A 387 -2.33 -8.32 -0.80
C GLU A 387 -3.77 -8.33 -0.27
N SER A 388 -4.22 -7.25 0.35
CA SER A 388 -5.59 -7.10 0.86
C SER A 388 -6.06 -5.66 0.79
N PHE A 389 -7.37 -5.49 0.65
CA PHE A 389 -8.06 -4.20 0.60
C PHE A 389 -9.37 -4.30 1.38
N ALA A 390 -9.68 -3.27 2.18
CA ALA A 390 -10.96 -3.16 2.88
C ALA A 390 -11.34 -1.69 3.08
N PHE A 391 -12.63 -1.39 2.98
CA PHE A 391 -13.17 -0.09 3.34
C PHE A 391 -13.56 -0.02 4.81
N HIS A 392 -13.37 1.16 5.39
CA HIS A 392 -13.92 1.46 6.69
C HIS A 392 -15.45 1.55 6.60
N PRO A 393 -16.22 1.15 7.61
CA PRO A 393 -17.68 1.16 7.54
C PRO A 393 -18.30 2.56 7.47
N ASP A 394 -17.53 3.63 7.74
CA ASP A 394 -17.94 5.03 7.47
C ASP A 394 -17.65 5.50 6.05
N GLY A 395 -16.83 4.78 5.27
CA GLY A 395 -16.49 5.19 3.90
C GLY A 395 -15.48 6.34 3.77
N GLN A 396 -14.92 6.85 4.86
CA GLN A 396 -13.87 7.88 4.77
C GLN A 396 -12.46 7.29 4.63
N LEU A 397 -12.25 6.08 5.14
CA LEU A 397 -10.93 5.43 5.18
C LEU A 397 -10.94 4.12 4.40
N ALA A 398 -9.82 3.80 3.78
CA ALA A 398 -9.52 2.48 3.22
C ALA A 398 -8.26 1.92 3.87
N ALA A 399 -8.14 0.61 4.01
CA ALA A 399 -6.91 -0.03 4.45
C ALA A 399 -6.39 -1.01 3.39
N THR A 400 -5.08 -0.99 3.21
CA THR A 400 -4.34 -1.91 2.35
C THR A 400 -3.29 -2.65 3.16
N GLY A 401 -3.22 -3.97 3.03
CA GLY A 401 -2.19 -4.80 3.66
C GLY A 401 -1.14 -5.20 2.64
N THR A 402 0.13 -5.17 3.03
CA THR A 402 1.26 -5.48 2.16
C THR A 402 1.92 -6.83 2.44
N ALA A 403 2.70 -7.31 1.47
CA ALA A 403 3.55 -8.49 1.61
C ALA A 403 4.60 -8.37 2.73
N ASP A 404 5.07 -7.14 3.03
CA ASP A 404 6.12 -6.89 4.04
C ASP A 404 5.57 -6.66 5.46
N GLY A 405 4.29 -6.96 5.68
CA GLY A 405 3.71 -6.81 7.02
C GLY A 405 3.31 -5.38 7.38
N VAL A 406 3.17 -4.49 6.40
CA VAL A 406 2.74 -3.11 6.63
C VAL A 406 1.28 -2.92 6.22
N ILE A 407 0.50 -2.33 7.11
CA ILE A 407 -0.90 -1.95 6.88
C ILE A 407 -0.92 -0.43 6.71
N ARG A 408 -1.32 0.03 5.52
CA ARG A 408 -1.48 1.44 5.22
C ARG A 408 -2.96 1.79 5.27
N VAL A 409 -3.28 2.86 5.97
CA VAL A 409 -4.63 3.44 5.99
C VAL A 409 -4.60 4.70 5.15
N TRP A 410 -5.58 4.80 4.25
CA TRP A 410 -5.73 5.85 3.26
C TRP A 410 -6.98 6.66 3.53
N ASP A 411 -6.88 7.98 3.37
CA ASP A 411 -8.05 8.83 3.20
C ASP A 411 -8.51 8.72 1.74
N ILE A 412 -9.76 8.30 1.54
CA ILE A 412 -10.31 8.05 0.19
C ILE A 412 -10.50 9.35 -0.59
N LYS A 413 -10.77 10.47 0.10
CA LYS A 413 -11.05 11.75 -0.55
C LYS A 413 -9.81 12.36 -1.21
N GLN A 414 -8.69 12.25 -0.52
CA GLN A 414 -7.42 12.86 -0.92
C GLN A 414 -6.44 11.84 -1.51
N GLY A 415 -6.70 10.54 -1.35
CA GLY A 415 -5.74 9.49 -1.70
C GLY A 415 -4.47 9.51 -0.84
N ARG A 416 -4.47 10.25 0.28
CA ARG A 416 -3.30 10.42 1.14
C ARG A 416 -3.26 9.35 2.22
N GLN A 417 -2.06 8.87 2.54
CA GLN A 417 -1.86 7.97 3.68
C GLN A 417 -2.14 8.73 4.99
N SER A 418 -3.12 8.26 5.76
CA SER A 418 -3.51 8.83 7.05
C SER A 418 -2.82 8.13 8.24
N ALA A 419 -2.60 6.83 8.14
CA ALA A 419 -1.89 6.06 9.17
C ALA A 419 -1.08 4.89 8.58
N LEU A 420 -0.09 4.46 9.35
CA LEU A 420 0.79 3.34 9.02
C LEU A 420 0.92 2.43 10.24
N PHE A 421 0.54 1.16 10.10
CA PHE A 421 0.79 0.12 11.11
C PHE A 421 1.83 -0.86 10.58
N ARG A 422 2.88 -1.09 11.38
CA ARG A 422 3.87 -2.12 11.10
C ARG A 422 3.55 -3.34 11.93
N THR A 423 3.48 -4.48 11.27
CA THR A 423 3.29 -5.79 11.90
C THR A 423 4.60 -6.56 11.76
N ASP A 424 5.07 -7.15 12.86
CA ASP A 424 6.22 -8.07 12.83
C ASP A 424 5.83 -9.47 12.32
N ALA A 425 4.57 -9.63 11.93
CA ALA A 425 3.95 -10.91 11.59
C ALA A 425 4.16 -11.32 10.13
N GLY A 426 4.75 -10.46 9.28
CA GLY A 426 4.92 -10.71 7.84
C GLY A 426 3.64 -10.45 7.02
N ARG A 427 3.56 -11.03 5.81
CA ARG A 427 2.54 -10.79 4.77
C ARG A 427 1.09 -10.73 5.29
N VAL A 428 0.48 -9.54 5.19
CA VAL A 428 -0.93 -9.30 5.58
C VAL A 428 -1.87 -9.62 4.42
N HIS A 429 -2.45 -10.82 4.44
CA HIS A 429 -3.28 -11.33 3.36
C HIS A 429 -4.78 -11.06 3.56
N ALA A 430 -5.24 -10.74 4.78
CA ALA A 430 -6.63 -10.38 5.02
C ALA A 430 -6.75 -9.24 6.03
N LEU A 431 -7.66 -8.31 5.72
CA LEU A 431 -8.03 -7.18 6.54
C LEU A 431 -9.54 -7.12 6.67
N HIS A 432 -10.02 -6.72 7.84
CA HIS A 432 -11.44 -6.40 8.01
C HIS A 432 -11.65 -5.38 9.13
N PHE A 433 -12.42 -4.34 8.84
CA PHE A 433 -12.81 -3.36 9.85
C PHE A 433 -13.96 -3.89 10.70
N SER A 434 -13.94 -3.55 11.98
CA SER A 434 -15.07 -3.79 12.86
C SER A 434 -16.13 -2.73 12.63
N GLN A 435 -17.40 -3.13 12.69
CA GLN A 435 -18.53 -2.22 12.65
C GLN A 435 -18.61 -1.29 13.89
N ASN A 436 -17.74 -1.47 14.88
CA ASN A 436 -17.51 -0.49 15.95
C ASN A 436 -16.80 0.79 15.46
N GLY A 437 -16.16 0.75 14.28
CA GLY A 437 -15.57 1.92 13.63
C GLY A 437 -14.19 2.37 14.13
N TYR A 438 -13.54 1.57 14.97
CA TYR A 438 -12.20 1.89 15.45
C TYR A 438 -11.27 0.67 15.55
N LEU A 439 -11.78 -0.55 15.38
CA LEU A 439 -10.95 -1.75 15.37
C LEU A 439 -10.73 -2.22 13.94
N LEU A 440 -9.48 -2.56 13.63
CA LEU A 440 -9.07 -3.20 12.39
C LEU A 440 -8.42 -4.54 12.73
N ALA A 441 -8.93 -5.63 12.18
CA ALA A 441 -8.30 -6.94 12.29
C ALA A 441 -7.41 -7.19 11.08
N ALA A 442 -6.21 -7.68 11.33
CA ALA A 442 -5.22 -8.02 10.33
C ALA A 442 -4.74 -9.46 10.56
N ALA A 443 -4.80 -10.24 9.48
CA ALA A 443 -4.35 -11.62 9.45
C ALA A 443 -3.07 -11.73 8.62
N SER A 444 -2.07 -12.40 9.18
CA SER A 444 -0.83 -12.73 8.47
C SER A 444 -0.79 -14.21 8.13
N ASP A 445 -0.14 -14.56 7.02
CA ASP A 445 0.09 -15.96 6.61
C ASP A 445 1.26 -16.60 7.37
N GLN A 446 2.19 -15.78 7.89
CA GLN A 446 3.42 -16.27 8.54
C GLN A 446 3.30 -16.39 10.07
N ALA A 447 2.27 -15.79 10.66
CA ALA A 447 2.03 -15.82 12.10
C ALA A 447 0.71 -16.51 12.42
N ALA A 448 0.71 -17.32 13.49
CA ALA A 448 -0.50 -17.94 14.03
C ALA A 448 -1.34 -16.98 14.90
N GLU A 449 -1.10 -15.67 14.80
CA GLU A 449 -1.76 -14.62 15.57
C GLU A 449 -2.49 -13.65 14.63
N VAL A 450 -3.73 -13.31 14.99
CA VAL A 450 -4.47 -12.21 14.37
C VAL A 450 -4.24 -10.96 15.20
N GLN A 451 -3.78 -9.90 14.55
CA GLN A 451 -3.50 -8.62 15.19
C GLN A 451 -4.70 -7.69 15.05
N ILE A 452 -5.08 -7.06 16.16
CA ILE A 452 -6.20 -6.12 16.21
C ILE A 452 -5.67 -4.76 16.59
N TRP A 453 -5.86 -3.80 15.69
CA TRP A 453 -5.38 -2.44 15.78
C TRP A 453 -6.50 -1.49 16.18
N ASP A 454 -6.23 -0.53 17.08
CA ASP A 454 -7.15 0.57 17.39
C ASP A 454 -6.74 1.81 16.59
N LEU A 455 -7.60 2.24 15.67
CA LEU A 455 -7.39 3.39 14.78
C LEU A 455 -7.30 4.72 15.53
N ARG A 456 -7.87 4.82 16.74
CA ARG A 456 -7.84 6.08 17.53
C ARG A 456 -6.53 6.26 18.24
N LYS A 457 -5.93 5.17 18.69
CA LYS A 457 -4.64 5.16 19.39
C LYS A 457 -3.47 4.91 18.45
N LEU A 458 -3.77 4.53 17.22
CA LEU A 458 -2.80 4.10 16.21
C LEU A 458 -1.85 3.02 16.72
N ALA A 459 -2.36 2.11 17.56
CA ALA A 459 -1.57 1.14 18.27
C ALA A 459 -2.25 -0.24 18.25
N LEU A 460 -1.43 -1.28 18.44
CA LEU A 460 -1.91 -2.64 18.58
C LEU A 460 -2.77 -2.72 19.84
N ALA A 461 -4.06 -2.97 19.67
CA ALA A 461 -4.97 -3.16 20.78
C ALA A 461 -4.77 -4.54 21.40
N ARG A 462 -4.78 -5.58 20.56
CA ARG A 462 -4.76 -6.99 20.98
C ARG A 462 -4.17 -7.93 19.95
N ARG A 463 -3.73 -9.08 20.44
CA ARG A 463 -3.36 -10.26 19.64
C ARG A 463 -4.30 -11.39 20.02
N VAL A 464 -4.80 -12.10 19.01
CA VAL A 464 -5.72 -13.23 19.16
C VAL A 464 -5.06 -14.45 18.55
N GLU A 465 -4.93 -15.53 19.31
CA GLU A 465 -4.28 -16.76 18.86
C GLU A 465 -5.19 -17.53 17.91
N ALA A 466 -4.81 -17.63 16.64
CA ALA A 466 -5.52 -18.40 15.61
C ALA A 466 -5.10 -19.88 15.55
N ALA A 467 -4.05 -20.26 16.30
CA ALA A 467 -3.41 -21.59 16.40
C ALA A 467 -2.85 -22.19 15.08
N SER A 468 -3.27 -21.70 13.92
CA SER A 468 -2.75 -22.01 12.59
C SER A 468 -2.73 -20.72 11.75
N ALA A 469 -2.06 -20.74 10.59
CA ALA A 469 -2.05 -19.61 9.67
C ALA A 469 -3.49 -19.26 9.28
N PRO A 470 -4.02 -18.10 9.72
CA PRO A 470 -5.35 -17.66 9.33
C PRO A 470 -5.38 -17.47 7.81
N ALA A 471 -6.48 -17.82 7.16
CA ALA A 471 -6.76 -17.58 5.76
C ALA A 471 -7.68 -16.37 5.57
N GLN A 472 -8.61 -16.14 6.50
CA GLN A 472 -9.47 -14.97 6.48
C GLN A 472 -9.98 -14.61 7.87
N VAL A 473 -10.30 -13.32 8.05
CA VAL A 473 -10.86 -12.77 9.28
C VAL A 473 -12.05 -11.88 8.95
N ARG A 474 -13.15 -12.04 9.71
CA ARG A 474 -14.36 -11.23 9.58
C ARG A 474 -14.96 -10.87 10.93
N PHE A 475 -15.23 -9.58 11.10
CA PHE A 475 -16.07 -9.11 12.20
C PHE A 475 -17.53 -9.32 11.85
N ASP A 476 -18.29 -9.63 12.88
CA ASP A 476 -19.73 -9.69 12.84
C ASP A 476 -20.37 -8.30 12.60
N PRO A 477 -21.54 -8.19 11.94
CA PRO A 477 -22.26 -6.93 11.77
C PRO A 477 -22.56 -6.20 13.08
N THR A 478 -22.78 -6.94 14.18
CA THR A 478 -23.02 -6.35 15.51
C THR A 478 -21.73 -5.92 16.21
N ALA A 479 -20.57 -6.28 15.66
CA ALA A 479 -19.23 -6.08 16.21
C ALA A 479 -18.97 -6.73 17.57
N GLN A 480 -19.76 -7.74 17.94
CA GLN A 480 -19.54 -8.55 19.15
C GLN A 480 -18.63 -9.74 18.92
N PHE A 481 -18.63 -10.30 17.71
CA PHE A 481 -17.89 -11.50 17.36
C PHE A 481 -16.84 -11.25 16.29
N LEU A 482 -15.79 -12.05 16.34
CA LEU A 482 -14.72 -12.13 15.35
C LEU A 482 -14.58 -13.58 14.93
N ALA A 483 -14.80 -13.87 13.66
CA ALA A 483 -14.50 -15.17 13.08
C ALA A 483 -13.10 -15.15 12.48
N VAL A 484 -12.30 -16.14 12.83
CA VAL A 484 -10.98 -16.41 12.27
C VAL A 484 -11.01 -17.79 11.66
N VAL A 485 -10.69 -17.88 10.38
CA VAL A 485 -10.67 -19.14 9.66
C VAL A 485 -9.24 -19.49 9.28
N GLY A 486 -8.83 -20.71 9.60
CA GLY A 486 -7.57 -21.31 9.17
C GLY A 486 -7.79 -22.81 8.89
N ALA A 487 -7.01 -23.69 9.53
CA ALA A 487 -7.31 -25.13 9.55
C ALA A 487 -8.60 -25.45 10.34
N ALA A 488 -8.86 -24.67 11.39
CA ALA A 488 -10.10 -24.71 12.16
C ALA A 488 -10.76 -23.33 12.12
N VAL A 489 -12.08 -23.30 12.32
CA VAL A 489 -12.86 -22.07 12.43
C VAL A 489 -12.96 -21.72 13.91
N ARG A 490 -12.48 -20.54 14.28
CA ARG A 490 -12.56 -20.03 15.66
C ARG A 490 -13.39 -18.76 15.72
N VAL A 491 -14.30 -18.73 16.68
CA VAL A 491 -15.13 -17.55 16.95
C VAL A 491 -14.73 -16.97 18.30
N TYR A 492 -14.35 -15.70 18.30
CA TYR A 492 -14.03 -14.94 19.51
C TYR A 492 -15.15 -13.98 19.79
N GLY A 493 -15.64 -13.96 21.02
CA GLY A 493 -16.76 -13.14 21.44
C GLY A 493 -16.41 -12.15 22.55
N GLY A 494 -17.26 -11.14 22.65
CA GLY A 494 -17.26 -10.17 23.73
C GLY A 494 -16.23 -9.05 23.56
N LYS A 495 -16.32 -8.07 24.45
CA LYS A 495 -15.40 -6.92 24.46
C LYS A 495 -13.95 -7.33 24.65
N THR A 496 -13.69 -8.48 25.27
CA THR A 496 -12.37 -9.06 25.52
C THR A 496 -11.84 -9.92 24.37
N LEU A 497 -12.69 -10.32 23.42
CA LEU A 497 -12.39 -11.28 22.35
C LEU A 497 -11.83 -12.60 22.88
N THR A 498 -12.56 -13.17 23.84
CA THR A 498 -12.27 -14.51 24.37
C THR A 498 -12.76 -15.56 23.40
N LEU A 499 -12.05 -16.68 23.28
CA LEU A 499 -12.46 -17.80 22.44
C LEU A 499 -13.81 -18.36 22.93
N CYS A 500 -14.81 -18.34 22.05
CA CYS A 500 -16.17 -18.82 22.34
C CYS A 500 -16.44 -20.20 21.75
N ALA A 501 -16.00 -20.42 20.50
CA ALA A 501 -16.19 -21.69 19.80
C ALA A 501 -14.97 -22.02 18.94
N THR A 502 -14.66 -23.31 18.85
CA THR A 502 -13.72 -23.87 17.87
C THR A 502 -14.46 -24.97 17.12
N MET A 503 -14.40 -24.90 15.80
CA MET A 503 -15.07 -25.82 14.90
C MET A 503 -14.02 -26.44 13.99
N ASP A 504 -13.91 -27.77 14.05
CA ASP A 504 -13.03 -28.53 13.18
C ASP A 504 -13.79 -28.91 11.92
N VAL A 505 -13.44 -28.28 10.80
CA VAL A 505 -14.11 -28.47 9.52
C VAL A 505 -13.25 -29.37 8.63
N GLY A 506 -13.45 -30.68 8.76
CA GLY A 506 -12.84 -31.68 7.87
C GLY A 506 -11.31 -31.57 7.69
N ASP A 507 -10.79 -32.29 6.70
CA ASP A 507 -9.34 -32.35 6.39
C ASP A 507 -8.92 -31.32 5.31
N ALA A 508 -9.87 -30.50 4.83
CA ALA A 508 -9.67 -29.56 3.73
C ALA A 508 -9.37 -28.14 4.24
N ARG A 509 -8.44 -27.44 3.58
CA ARG A 509 -8.09 -26.05 3.93
C ARG A 509 -9.26 -25.11 3.63
N MET A 510 -9.74 -24.40 4.65
CA MET A 510 -10.76 -23.37 4.52
C MET A 510 -10.15 -22.07 3.98
N THR A 511 -10.89 -21.37 3.11
CA THR A 511 -10.37 -20.21 2.37
C THR A 511 -11.09 -18.93 2.73
N SER A 512 -12.41 -18.99 2.96
CA SER A 512 -13.18 -17.79 3.23
C SER A 512 -14.32 -17.99 4.22
N VAL A 513 -14.73 -16.90 4.86
CA VAL A 513 -15.74 -16.81 5.90
C VAL A 513 -16.57 -15.56 5.73
N GLN A 514 -17.86 -15.64 6.01
CA GLN A 514 -18.76 -14.49 6.06
C GLN A 514 -19.89 -14.73 7.06
N TRP A 515 -20.25 -13.69 7.82
CA TRP A 515 -21.42 -13.71 8.70
C TRP A 515 -22.67 -13.34 7.89
N SER A 516 -23.75 -14.08 8.11
CA SER A 516 -25.07 -13.74 7.61
C SER A 516 -25.72 -12.67 8.50
N PRO A 517 -26.07 -11.49 7.97
CA PRO A 517 -26.74 -10.45 8.76
C PRO A 517 -28.15 -10.82 9.23
N ARG A 518 -28.81 -11.78 8.56
CA ARG A 518 -30.20 -12.18 8.79
C ARG A 518 -30.38 -12.95 10.11
N ASP A 519 -29.52 -13.92 10.34
CA ASP A 519 -29.68 -14.96 11.37
C ASP A 519 -28.40 -15.22 12.18
N GLY A 520 -27.32 -14.50 11.87
CA GLY A 520 -26.02 -14.70 12.52
C GLY A 520 -25.37 -16.04 12.22
N ALA A 521 -25.82 -16.72 11.14
CA ALA A 521 -25.18 -17.91 10.65
C ALA A 521 -23.78 -17.60 10.13
N LEU A 522 -22.81 -18.45 10.45
CA LEU A 522 -21.45 -18.37 9.95
C LEU A 522 -21.32 -19.25 8.71
N LEU A 523 -21.01 -18.63 7.58
CA LEU A 523 -20.81 -19.33 6.31
C LEU A 523 -19.32 -19.43 6.03
N VAL A 524 -18.84 -20.66 5.82
CA VAL A 524 -17.43 -20.99 5.62
C VAL A 524 -17.30 -21.73 4.31
N ALA A 525 -16.42 -21.27 3.44
CA ALA A 525 -16.13 -21.94 2.17
C ALA A 525 -14.73 -22.56 2.20
N GLY A 526 -14.64 -23.77 1.63
CA GLY A 526 -13.41 -24.56 1.61
C GLY A 526 -12.91 -24.94 0.23
N MET A 527 -11.69 -25.49 0.20
CA MET A 527 -11.11 -26.08 -1.01
C MET A 527 -11.82 -27.37 -1.46
N ASP A 528 -12.66 -27.94 -0.61
CA ASP A 528 -13.56 -29.07 -0.83
C ASP A 528 -14.77 -28.75 -1.74
N ARG A 529 -14.93 -27.47 -2.10
CA ARG A 529 -16.04 -26.92 -2.90
C ARG A 529 -17.35 -26.85 -2.11
N THR A 530 -17.34 -27.05 -0.80
CA THR A 530 -18.54 -26.93 0.01
C THR A 530 -18.56 -25.58 0.71
N VAL A 531 -19.76 -25.01 0.82
CA VAL A 531 -20.04 -23.90 1.73
C VAL A 531 -20.73 -24.52 2.94
N HIS A 532 -20.02 -24.57 4.05
CA HIS A 532 -20.53 -25.03 5.34
C HIS A 532 -21.25 -23.88 6.04
N MET A 533 -22.44 -24.15 6.53
CA MET A 533 -23.27 -23.20 7.26
C MET A 533 -23.38 -23.66 8.70
N TYR A 534 -22.91 -22.79 9.60
CA TYR A 534 -22.97 -23.00 11.03
C TYR A 534 -24.01 -22.08 11.63
N THR A 535 -24.98 -22.65 12.33
CA THR A 535 -25.98 -21.88 13.08
C THR A 535 -25.86 -22.17 14.58
N PRO A 536 -26.14 -21.18 15.44
CA PRO A 536 -26.11 -21.34 16.89
C PRO A 536 -27.10 -22.38 17.43
#